data_AF-A0A0C9V6J7-F1
#
_entry.id   AF-A0A0C9V6J7-F1
#
_cell.length_a   1.000
_cell.length_b   1.000
_cell.length_c   1.000
_cell.angle_alpha   90.00
_cell.angle_beta   90.00
_cell.angle_gamma   90.00
#
_symmetry.space_group_name_H-M   'P 1'
#
loop_
_entity.id
_entity.type
_entity.pdbx_description
1 polymer ?
#
loop_
_entity_poly.entity_id
_entity_poly.type
_entity_poly.pdbx_seq_one_letter_code
_entity_poly.pdbx_strand_id
1 'polypeptide(L)'
;ITAYQCLYLRYRSIEDWQEEQDVLRCNQEFHGQPRYDCVLINTNPVTFRRIIVLFSCNGPGKTRHDITFIWILRPSSWKPKTKWEGCKVFEEKEFDFFLMKYLIRGCHFAPTFDGSNKRYYLNDLVDGDAFLRFFLEERLSQSRI
;
A
#
# COMPACT_ATOMS: atom_id res chain seq x y z
N ILE A 1 -17.26 10.08 -15.13
CA ILE A 1 -16.31 9.46 -14.17
C ILE A 1 -17.16 8.76 -13.11
N THR A 2 -16.82 7.52 -12.74
CA THR A 2 -17.57 6.73 -11.74
C THR A 2 -16.64 6.47 -10.56
N ALA A 3 -17.02 6.88 -9.36
CA ALA A 3 -16.23 6.68 -8.14
C ALA A 3 -16.60 5.37 -7.43
N TYR A 4 -15.63 4.78 -6.75
CA TYR A 4 -15.79 3.56 -5.96
C TYR A 4 -15.15 3.75 -4.58
N GLN A 5 -15.59 2.91 -3.65
CA GLN A 5 -15.15 2.92 -2.25
C GLN A 5 -14.41 1.65 -1.86
N CYS A 6 -14.51 0.60 -2.68
CA CYS A 6 -13.98 -0.73 -2.42
C CYS A 6 -13.37 -1.32 -3.69
N LEU A 7 -12.23 -1.99 -3.55
CA LEU A 7 -11.55 -2.74 -4.58
C LEU A 7 -11.32 -4.17 -4.06
N TYR A 8 -11.70 -5.15 -4.87
CA TYR A 8 -11.35 -6.55 -4.65
C TYR A 8 -10.13 -6.87 -5.53
N LEU A 9 -8.97 -7.00 -4.91
CA LEU A 9 -7.70 -7.19 -5.60
C LEU A 9 -7.27 -8.64 -5.46
N ARG A 10 -7.22 -9.36 -6.58
CA ARG A 10 -6.75 -10.74 -6.62
C ARG A 10 -5.28 -10.78 -7.02
N TYR A 11 -4.53 -11.63 -6.35
CA TYR A 11 -3.12 -11.85 -6.64
C TYR A 11 -2.75 -13.30 -6.38
N ARG A 12 -1.66 -13.75 -6.99
CA ARG A 12 -1.09 -15.06 -6.68
C ARG A 12 -0.06 -14.88 -5.58
N SER A 13 -0.30 -15.48 -4.42
CA SER A 13 0.66 -15.53 -3.32
C SER A 13 1.98 -16.17 -3.78
N ILE A 14 3.11 -15.68 -3.31
CA ILE A 14 4.42 -16.29 -3.54
C ILE A 14 4.83 -17.20 -2.37
N GLU A 15 4.04 -17.22 -1.30
CA GLU A 15 4.23 -18.16 -0.20
C GLU A 15 3.81 -19.58 -0.60
N ASP A 16 2.61 -19.72 -1.18
CA ASP A 16 2.00 -21.02 -1.48
C ASP A 16 1.54 -21.19 -2.94
N TRP A 17 1.72 -20.16 -3.78
CA TRP A 17 1.31 -20.10 -5.19
C TRP A 17 -0.19 -20.14 -5.44
N GLN A 18 -1.03 -19.94 -4.40
CA GLN A 18 -2.48 -19.89 -4.53
C GLN A 18 -2.99 -18.50 -4.89
N GLU A 19 -4.21 -18.43 -5.45
CA GLU A 19 -4.92 -17.16 -5.64
C GLU A 19 -5.49 -16.67 -4.31
N GLU A 20 -5.09 -15.48 -3.90
CA GLU A 20 -5.61 -14.76 -2.75
C GLU A 20 -6.36 -13.51 -3.18
N GLN A 21 -7.13 -12.92 -2.26
CA GLN A 21 -7.91 -11.72 -2.53
C GLN A 21 -7.89 -10.75 -1.35
N ASP A 22 -7.44 -9.53 -1.60
CA ASP A 22 -7.54 -8.42 -0.67
C ASP A 22 -8.80 -7.59 -0.92
N VAL A 23 -9.44 -7.15 0.16
CA VAL A 23 -10.56 -6.20 0.12
C VAL A 23 -10.07 -4.84 0.62
N LEU A 24 -9.82 -3.94 -0.33
CA LEU A 24 -9.23 -2.63 -0.10
C LEU A 24 -10.29 -1.54 -0.12
N ARG A 25 -10.23 -0.60 0.83
CA ARG A 25 -11.22 0.47 0.99
C ARG A 25 -10.62 1.87 1.04
N CYS A 26 -11.40 2.85 0.60
CA CYS A 26 -11.09 4.28 0.68
C CYS A 26 -12.31 5.10 1.14
N ASN A 27 -12.93 4.66 2.24
CA ASN A 27 -14.16 5.24 2.75
C ASN A 27 -13.85 6.43 3.64
N GLN A 28 -14.42 7.60 3.33
CA GLN A 28 -14.31 8.79 4.20
C GLN A 28 -15.05 8.61 5.54
N GLU A 29 -16.12 7.83 5.55
CA GLU A 29 -16.95 7.57 6.72
C GLU A 29 -17.10 6.06 6.92
N PHE A 30 -16.19 5.47 7.69
CA PHE A 30 -16.19 4.06 8.07
C PHE A 30 -16.26 3.97 9.61
N HIS A 31 -17.44 3.70 10.14
CA HIS A 31 -17.71 3.74 11.60
C HIS A 31 -17.32 5.09 12.24
N GLY A 32 -17.63 6.19 11.57
CA GLY A 32 -17.35 7.54 12.06
C GLY A 32 -15.88 7.99 11.91
N GLN A 33 -15.04 7.22 11.23
CA GLN A 33 -13.65 7.56 10.93
C GLN A 33 -13.28 7.23 9.48
N PRO A 34 -12.35 7.95 8.85
CA PRO A 34 -11.88 7.61 7.51
C PRO A 34 -11.06 6.31 7.52
N ARG A 35 -11.33 5.43 6.56
CA ARG A 35 -10.56 4.21 6.29
C ARG A 35 -9.96 4.27 4.89
N TYR A 36 -8.64 4.35 4.85
CA TYR A 36 -7.84 4.36 3.63
C TYR A 36 -6.78 3.26 3.72
N ASP A 37 -7.01 2.18 2.98
CA ASP A 37 -6.13 1.02 2.98
C ASP A 37 -4.87 1.29 2.15
N CYS A 38 -3.76 0.63 2.52
CA CYS A 38 -2.50 0.76 1.82
C CYS A 38 -2.32 -0.39 0.82
N VAL A 39 -1.58 -0.10 -0.25
CA VAL A 39 -1.32 -1.01 -1.35
C VAL A 39 0.12 -0.98 -1.78
N LEU A 40 0.49 -2.09 -2.36
CA LEU A 40 1.75 -2.32 -2.99
C LEU A 40 1.61 -2.15 -4.50
N ILE A 41 2.53 -1.40 -5.11
CA ILE A 41 2.47 -1.09 -6.54
C ILE A 41 3.69 -1.65 -7.27
N ASN A 42 3.43 -2.30 -8.41
CA ASN A 42 4.44 -2.80 -9.33
C ASN A 42 5.19 -1.66 -10.05
N THR A 43 6.07 -1.00 -9.30
CA THR A 43 7.13 -0.11 -9.79
C THR A 43 8.48 -0.83 -9.72
N ASN A 44 9.54 -0.23 -10.28
CA ASN A 44 10.91 -0.73 -10.12
C ASN A 44 11.79 0.32 -9.40
N PRO A 45 12.13 0.14 -8.12
CA PRO A 45 11.70 -0.93 -7.22
C PRO A 45 10.22 -0.81 -6.85
N VAL A 46 9.62 -1.86 -6.31
CA VAL A 46 8.23 -1.85 -5.85
C VAL A 46 8.07 -0.85 -4.71
N THR A 47 6.90 -0.21 -4.63
CA THR A 47 6.67 0.84 -3.65
C THR A 47 5.30 0.77 -2.97
N PHE A 48 5.21 1.35 -1.77
CA PHE A 48 3.99 1.40 -0.96
C PHE A 48 3.20 2.69 -1.18
N ARG A 49 1.88 2.60 -1.18
CA ARG A 49 0.96 3.72 -1.40
C ARG A 49 -0.27 3.59 -0.52
N ARG A 50 -0.98 4.69 -0.30
CA ARG A 50 -2.27 4.69 0.41
C ARG A 50 -3.39 5.15 -0.51
N ILE A 51 -4.44 4.36 -0.65
CA ILE A 51 -5.58 4.64 -1.53
C ILE A 51 -6.45 5.73 -0.90
N ILE A 52 -6.68 6.80 -1.65
CA ILE A 52 -7.56 7.90 -1.23
C ILE A 52 -8.85 7.91 -2.04
N VAL A 53 -8.76 7.69 -3.35
CA VAL A 53 -9.95 7.58 -4.22
C VAL A 53 -9.74 6.48 -5.25
N LEU A 54 -10.80 5.75 -5.54
CA LEU A 54 -10.89 4.80 -6.65
C LEU A 54 -11.91 5.33 -7.65
N PHE A 55 -11.58 5.38 -8.94
CA PHE A 55 -12.53 5.80 -9.97
C PHE A 55 -12.24 5.17 -11.34
N SER A 56 -13.28 5.11 -12.17
CA SER A 56 -13.18 4.76 -13.59
C SER A 56 -13.52 5.96 -14.45
N CYS A 57 -12.81 6.12 -15.56
CA CYS A 57 -13.14 7.09 -16.60
C CYS A 57 -13.04 6.46 -17.99
N ASN A 58 -13.70 7.07 -18.98
CA ASN A 58 -13.61 6.66 -20.37
C ASN A 58 -12.63 7.59 -21.09
N GLY A 59 -11.59 7.02 -21.68
CA GLY A 59 -10.66 7.73 -22.56
C GLY A 59 -11.19 7.87 -23.99
N PRO A 60 -10.38 8.42 -24.90
CA PRO A 60 -10.68 8.43 -26.33
C PRO A 60 -11.04 7.02 -26.84
N GLY A 61 -12.07 6.92 -27.67
CA GLY A 61 -12.54 5.62 -28.19
C GLY A 61 -13.38 4.81 -27.19
N LYS A 62 -13.86 5.41 -26.09
CA LYS A 62 -14.65 4.75 -25.03
C LYS A 62 -13.90 3.63 -24.29
N THR A 63 -12.58 3.64 -24.33
CA THR A 63 -11.75 2.72 -23.53
C THR A 63 -11.89 3.07 -22.06
N ARG A 64 -12.28 2.10 -21.23
CA ARG A 64 -12.39 2.26 -19.79
C ARG A 64 -11.01 2.20 -19.14
N HIS A 65 -10.72 3.15 -18.26
CA HIS A 65 -9.53 3.19 -17.42
C HIS A 65 -9.92 3.21 -15.95
N ASP A 66 -9.42 2.26 -15.18
CA ASP A 66 -9.57 2.22 -13.73
C ASP A 66 -8.32 2.82 -13.08
N ILE A 67 -8.53 3.93 -12.37
CA ILE A 67 -7.49 4.81 -11.84
C ILE A 67 -7.70 4.99 -10.33
N THR A 68 -6.60 5.01 -9.58
CA THR A 68 -6.61 5.38 -8.17
C THR A 68 -5.82 6.67 -7.93
N PHE A 69 -6.34 7.53 -7.07
CA PHE A 69 -5.60 8.64 -6.47
C PHE A 69 -5.02 8.17 -5.14
N ILE A 70 -3.71 8.35 -4.96
CA ILE A 70 -2.92 7.71 -3.90
C ILE A 70 -1.93 8.68 -3.27
N TRP A 71 -1.63 8.48 -1.99
CA TRP A 71 -0.43 9.04 -1.36
C TRP A 71 0.78 8.13 -1.54
N ILE A 72 1.92 8.74 -1.82
CA ILE A 72 3.23 8.12 -1.87
C ILE A 72 3.79 7.98 -0.46
N LEU A 73 3.96 6.74 -0.01
CA LEU A 73 4.63 6.41 1.24
C LEU A 73 6.14 6.27 0.98
N ARG A 74 6.94 7.10 1.66
CA ARG A 74 8.41 7.06 1.61
C ARG A 74 8.98 6.71 2.98
N PRO A 75 10.15 6.06 3.09
CA PRO A 75 10.81 5.88 4.37
C PRO A 75 10.98 7.23 5.09
N SER A 76 10.53 7.30 6.35
CA SER A 76 10.64 8.51 7.16
C SER A 76 12.03 8.64 7.77
N SER A 77 12.56 9.86 7.84
CA SER A 77 13.77 10.17 8.61
C SER A 77 13.49 10.27 10.11
N TRP A 78 12.22 10.39 10.51
CA TRP A 78 11.81 10.41 11.90
C TRP A 78 12.03 9.03 12.54
N LYS A 79 12.46 9.04 13.80
CA LYS A 79 12.78 7.84 14.56
C LYS A 79 11.86 7.75 15.77
N PRO A 80 11.16 6.62 15.97
CA PRO A 80 10.35 6.44 17.16
C PRO A 80 11.22 6.38 18.40
N LYS A 81 10.65 6.80 19.54
CA LYS A 81 11.33 6.75 20.85
C LYS A 81 11.70 5.31 21.22
N THR A 82 10.78 4.39 20.99
CA THR A 82 11.01 2.95 21.16
C THR A 82 11.24 2.33 19.79
N LYS A 83 12.46 1.87 19.54
CA LYS A 83 12.79 1.12 18.33
C LYS A 83 12.81 -0.37 18.64
N TRP A 84 12.24 -1.15 17.74
CA TRP A 84 12.42 -2.61 17.69
C TRP A 84 13.09 -2.99 16.37
N GLU A 85 13.66 -4.19 16.32
CA GLU A 85 14.27 -4.72 15.10
C GLU A 85 13.22 -4.83 13.99
N GLY A 86 13.57 -4.43 12.77
CA GLY A 86 12.64 -4.42 11.64
C GLY A 86 11.62 -3.26 11.64
N CYS A 87 11.65 -2.36 12.63
CA CYS A 87 10.75 -1.20 12.67
C CYS A 87 11.00 -0.23 11.51
N LYS A 88 10.22 -0.37 10.42
CA LYS A 88 10.22 0.56 9.29
C LYS A 88 9.08 1.57 9.43
N VAL A 89 9.42 2.86 9.39
CA VAL A 89 8.46 3.96 9.42
C VAL A 89 8.41 4.61 8.06
N PHE A 90 7.20 4.84 7.56
CA PHE A 90 6.94 5.54 6.32
C PHE A 90 6.14 6.81 6.58
N GLU A 91 6.26 7.77 5.67
CA GLU A 91 5.51 9.02 5.69
C GLU A 91 4.89 9.35 4.33
N GLU A 92 3.69 9.92 4.36
CA GLU A 92 3.01 10.47 3.19
C GLU A 92 3.69 11.77 2.77
N LYS A 93 4.21 11.81 1.54
CA LYS A 93 4.93 12.99 0.99
C LYS A 93 4.19 13.63 -0.17
N GLU A 94 4.00 12.86 -1.22
CA GLU A 94 3.52 13.27 -2.53
C GLU A 94 2.23 12.51 -2.84
N PHE A 95 1.43 13.03 -3.76
CA PHE A 95 0.29 12.32 -4.30
C PHE A 95 0.50 12.02 -5.78
N ASP A 96 -0.15 10.99 -6.28
CA ASP A 96 -0.11 10.63 -7.70
C ASP A 96 -1.38 9.88 -8.13
N PHE A 97 -1.51 9.66 -9.43
CA PHE A 97 -2.52 8.80 -10.03
C PHE A 97 -1.88 7.53 -10.57
N PHE A 98 -2.53 6.40 -10.35
CA PHE A 98 -2.04 5.10 -10.82
C PHE A 98 -3.14 4.27 -11.47
N LEU A 99 -2.80 3.53 -12.52
CA LEU A 99 -3.71 2.52 -13.06
C LEU A 99 -3.81 1.35 -12.08
N MET A 100 -5.04 0.95 -11.76
CA MET A 100 -5.30 -0.10 -10.77
C MET A 100 -4.68 -1.46 -11.16
N LYS A 101 -4.45 -1.70 -12.46
CA LYS A 101 -3.79 -2.91 -12.97
C LYS A 101 -2.34 -3.11 -12.48
N TYR A 102 -1.71 -2.08 -11.93
CA TYR A 102 -0.35 -2.16 -11.36
C TYR A 102 -0.36 -2.38 -9.84
N LEU A 103 -1.53 -2.41 -9.21
CA LEU A 103 -1.64 -2.81 -7.81
C LEU A 103 -1.34 -4.30 -7.73
N ILE A 104 -0.44 -4.68 -6.83
CA ILE A 104 -0.08 -6.08 -6.61
C ILE A 104 -0.98 -6.66 -5.53
N ARG A 105 -0.99 -6.03 -4.35
CA ARG A 105 -1.77 -6.45 -3.19
C ARG A 105 -1.92 -5.34 -2.15
N GLY A 106 -2.75 -5.56 -1.14
CA GLY A 106 -2.81 -4.75 0.06
C GLY A 106 -1.54 -4.85 0.90
N CYS A 107 -1.33 -3.88 1.76
CA CYS A 107 -0.31 -3.95 2.81
C CYS A 107 -0.82 -3.28 4.07
N HIS A 108 -0.39 -3.79 5.22
CA HIS A 108 -0.86 -3.30 6.50
C HIS A 108 0.08 -2.24 7.06
N PHE A 109 -0.47 -1.04 7.27
CA PHE A 109 0.20 0.09 7.89
C PHE A 109 -0.60 0.56 9.11
N ALA A 110 0.09 0.77 10.22
CA ALA A 110 -0.49 1.28 11.46
C ALA A 110 -0.03 2.73 11.69
N PRO A 111 -0.92 3.67 12.05
CA PRO A 111 -0.52 5.04 12.35
C PRO A 111 0.46 5.10 13.53
N THR A 112 1.38 6.07 13.50
CA THR A 112 2.31 6.27 14.63
C THR A 112 1.62 6.94 15.81
N PHE A 113 2.07 6.62 17.03
CA PHE A 113 1.50 7.14 18.28
C PHE A 113 1.86 8.61 18.59
N ASP A 114 2.79 9.21 17.83
CA ASP A 114 3.34 10.54 18.10
C ASP A 114 2.47 11.71 17.59
N GLY A 115 1.27 11.41 17.07
CA GLY A 115 0.28 12.41 16.69
C GLY A 115 0.51 13.08 15.34
N SER A 116 1.51 12.62 14.55
CA SER A 116 1.63 13.08 13.17
C SER A 116 0.68 12.28 12.27
N ASN A 117 -0.30 12.95 11.66
CA ASN A 117 -1.34 12.31 10.83
C ASN A 117 -0.84 11.70 9.51
N LYS A 118 0.48 11.61 9.30
CA LYS A 118 1.10 11.24 8.03
C LYS A 118 2.20 10.20 8.16
N ARG A 119 2.44 9.65 9.36
CA ARG A 119 3.47 8.62 9.59
C ARG A 119 2.83 7.30 9.97
N TYR A 120 3.41 6.22 9.47
CA TYR A 120 2.89 4.89 9.63
C TYR A 120 4.01 3.88 9.86
N TYR A 121 3.81 2.95 10.78
CA TYR A 121 4.58 1.73 10.88
C TYR A 121 4.13 0.76 9.80
N LEU A 122 5.07 0.22 9.03
CA LEU A 122 4.81 -0.94 8.19
C LEU A 122 4.75 -2.19 9.08
N ASN A 123 3.65 -2.94 9.01
CA ASN A 123 3.50 -4.20 9.72
C ASN A 123 3.69 -5.36 8.76
N ASP A 124 4.87 -5.98 8.83
CA ASP A 124 5.32 -7.09 7.99
C ASP A 124 5.17 -8.47 8.67
N LEU A 125 4.70 -8.50 9.91
CA LEU A 125 4.55 -9.73 10.70
C LEU A 125 3.22 -10.45 10.50
N VAL A 126 2.21 -9.72 9.99
CA VAL A 126 0.85 -10.26 9.81
C VAL A 126 0.75 -11.07 8.50
N ASP A 127 1.76 -11.01 7.64
CA ASP A 127 1.60 -11.31 6.22
C ASP A 127 2.90 -11.87 5.60
N GLY A 128 2.96 -13.20 5.48
CA GLY A 128 4.12 -13.94 4.95
C GLY A 128 4.42 -13.60 3.48
N ASP A 129 3.39 -13.46 2.65
CA ASP A 129 3.53 -13.05 1.25
C ASP A 129 4.12 -11.63 1.14
N ALA A 130 3.67 -10.67 1.95
CA ALA A 130 4.30 -9.35 2.03
C ALA A 130 5.80 -9.46 2.37
N PHE A 131 6.12 -10.28 3.38
CA PHE A 131 7.48 -10.47 3.84
C PHE A 131 8.37 -10.98 2.70
N LEU A 132 7.93 -12.04 2.00
CA LEU A 132 8.69 -12.65 0.91
C LEU A 132 8.93 -11.67 -0.26
N ARG A 133 7.94 -10.83 -0.60
CA ARG A 133 8.04 -9.93 -1.76
C ARG A 133 8.98 -8.75 -1.55
N PHE A 134 9.16 -8.26 -0.33
CA PHE A 134 9.95 -7.05 -0.05
C PHE A 134 11.17 -7.31 0.80
N PHE A 135 11.02 -8.13 1.82
CA PHE A 135 11.99 -8.21 2.89
C PHE A 135 13.00 -9.31 2.64
N LEU A 136 12.62 -10.39 1.96
CA LEU A 136 13.58 -11.45 1.65
C LEU A 136 14.69 -10.93 0.73
N GLU A 137 14.36 -10.31 -0.40
CA GLU A 137 15.38 -9.78 -1.32
C GLU A 137 16.19 -8.63 -0.69
N GLU A 138 15.54 -7.70 0.02
CA GLU A 138 16.24 -6.62 0.70
C GLU A 138 17.19 -7.16 1.80
N ARG A 139 16.77 -8.13 2.61
CA ARG A 139 17.63 -8.73 3.65
C ARG A 139 18.76 -9.55 3.06
N LEU A 140 18.50 -10.32 2.00
CA LEU A 140 19.53 -11.06 1.26
C LEU A 140 20.55 -10.10 0.62
N SER A 141 20.13 -8.93 0.15
CA SER A 141 21.05 -7.91 -0.37
C SER A 141 21.95 -7.30 0.72
N GLN A 142 21.41 -7.08 1.93
CA GLN A 142 22.12 -6.50 3.07
C GLN A 142 23.09 -7.48 3.74
N SER A 143 22.85 -8.79 3.63
CA SER A 143 23.69 -9.85 4.21
C SER A 143 24.80 -10.35 3.26
N ARG A 144 24.89 -9.80 2.05
CA ARG A 144 26.01 -10.00 1.11
C ARG A 144 27.14 -8.97 1.28
N ILE A 145 27.15 -8.23 2.38
CA ILE A 145 28.19 -7.26 2.76
C ILE A 145 29.00 -7.81 3.92
#